data_AF-A0A853DM00-F1
#
_entry.id   AF-A0A853DM00-F1
#
_cell.length_a   1.000
_cell.length_b   1.000
_cell.length_c   1.000
_cell.angle_alpha   90.00
_cell.angle_beta   90.00
_cell.angle_gamma   90.00
#
_symmetry.space_group_name_H-M   'P 1'
#
loop_
_entity.id
_entity.type
_entity.pdbx_description
1 polymer ?
#
loop_
_entity_poly.entity_id
_entity_poly.type
_entity_poly.pdbx_seq_one_letter_code
_entity_poly.pdbx_strand_id
1 'polypeptide(L)'
;MSTKSRQGPHPETTLEIRDHRGLWGALAGLITAVLIAYPLSASIAFATHPATQRLFGGRLESASQFGFQAFWWVLALACLALPFIVGYGIAKLSVRTLTVIGAVVVILLILLVVLGQLFAF
;
A
#
# COMPACT_ATOMS: atom_id res chain seq x y z
N MET A 1 -63.38 -4.40 -9.65
CA MET A 1 -62.84 -3.65 -8.49
C MET A 1 -61.36 -3.98 -8.30
N SER A 2 -60.51 -2.97 -8.54
CA SER A 2 -59.12 -2.76 -8.08
C SER A 2 -58.13 -3.93 -8.03
N THR A 3 -57.36 -4.10 -9.09
CA THR A 3 -56.01 -4.70 -9.07
C THR A 3 -55.05 -3.77 -8.31
N LYS A 4 -54.78 -4.06 -7.04
CA LYS A 4 -53.78 -3.30 -6.27
C LYS A 4 -52.44 -4.03 -6.34
N SER A 5 -51.63 -3.68 -7.35
CA SER A 5 -50.19 -3.93 -7.34
C SER A 5 -49.56 -3.12 -6.21
N ARG A 6 -49.15 -3.78 -5.12
CA ARG A 6 -48.21 -3.19 -4.16
C ARG A 6 -46.81 -3.53 -4.66
N GLN A 7 -46.29 -2.70 -5.56
CA GLN A 7 -44.85 -2.58 -5.76
C GLN A 7 -44.22 -2.28 -4.39
N GLY A 8 -43.25 -3.13 -4.01
CA GLY A 8 -42.51 -3.01 -2.76
C GLY A 8 -41.63 -1.76 -2.72
N PRO A 9 -40.93 -1.53 -1.59
CA PRO A 9 -39.99 -0.42 -1.50
C PRO A 9 -38.83 -0.66 -2.48
N HIS A 10 -38.70 0.22 -3.47
CA HIS A 10 -37.58 0.27 -4.43
C HIS A 10 -36.25 0.44 -3.67
N PRO A 11 -35.30 -0.52 -3.75
CA PRO A 11 -33.95 -0.35 -3.26
C PRO A 11 -33.05 0.12 -4.42
N GLU A 12 -33.33 1.27 -5.03
CA GLU A 12 -32.54 1.73 -6.19
C GLU A 12 -31.30 2.54 -5.81
N THR A 13 -31.20 3.04 -4.58
CA THR A 13 -30.05 3.85 -4.14
C THR A 13 -28.81 3.03 -3.74
N THR A 14 -28.90 1.70 -3.66
CA THR A 14 -27.76 0.83 -3.30
C THR A 14 -27.15 0.07 -4.48
N LEU A 15 -27.80 0.06 -5.64
CA LEU A 15 -27.39 -0.72 -6.81
C LEU A 15 -26.35 0.01 -7.67
N GLU A 16 -26.45 1.33 -7.85
CA GLU A 16 -25.48 2.11 -8.64
C GLU A 16 -24.11 2.27 -7.95
N ILE A 17 -24.06 2.35 -6.62
CA ILE A 17 -22.79 2.41 -5.86
C ILE A 17 -21.99 1.11 -6.01
N ARG A 18 -22.63 0.00 -6.39
CA ARG A 18 -21.95 -1.29 -6.59
C ARG A 18 -21.16 -1.31 -7.90
N ASP A 19 -21.61 -0.59 -8.93
CA ASP A 19 -21.08 -0.73 -10.29
C ASP A 19 -19.72 -0.04 -10.49
N HIS A 20 -19.42 0.99 -9.71
CA HIS A 20 -18.16 1.76 -9.84
C HIS A 20 -17.07 1.40 -8.83
N ARG A 21 -17.33 0.50 -7.86
CA ARG A 21 -16.34 0.15 -6.82
C ARG A 21 -15.03 -0.39 -7.40
N GLY A 22 -15.09 -1.15 -8.50
CA GLY A 22 -13.89 -1.62 -9.18
C GLY A 22 -13.05 -0.48 -9.77
N LEU A 23 -13.71 0.52 -10.36
CA LEU A 23 -13.05 1.70 -10.93
C LEU A 23 -12.41 2.57 -9.84
N TRP A 24 -13.14 2.78 -8.73
CA TRP A 24 -12.61 3.49 -7.56
C TRP A 24 -11.42 2.78 -6.93
N GLY A 25 -11.45 1.45 -6.87
CA GLY A 25 -10.29 0.64 -6.46
C GLY A 25 -9.10 0.79 -7.39
N ALA A 26 -9.32 0.70 -8.71
CA ALA A 26 -8.25 0.89 -9.70
C ALA A 26 -7.61 2.28 -9.62
N LEU A 27 -8.43 3.33 -9.48
CA LEU A 27 -7.95 4.71 -9.31
C LEU A 27 -7.12 4.86 -8.02
N ALA A 28 -7.59 4.30 -6.91
CA ALA A 28 -6.85 4.35 -5.66
C ALA A 28 -5.53 3.57 -5.71
N GLY A 29 -5.52 2.43 -6.39
CA GLY A 29 -4.29 1.69 -6.70
C GLY A 29 -3.32 2.52 -7.54
N LEU A 30 -3.80 3.20 -8.58
CA LEU A 30 -3.00 4.09 -9.42
C LEU A 30 -2.39 5.26 -8.62
N ILE A 31 -3.18 5.93 -7.79
CA ILE A 31 -2.69 7.02 -6.93
C ILE A 31 -1.62 6.48 -5.98
N THR A 32 -1.86 5.32 -5.37
CA THR A 32 -0.88 4.65 -4.51
C THR A 32 0.41 4.36 -5.27
N ALA A 33 0.34 3.85 -6.51
CA ALA A 33 1.49 3.57 -7.35
C ALA A 33 2.32 4.84 -7.64
N VAL A 34 1.67 5.97 -7.91
CA VAL A 34 2.34 7.25 -8.11
C VAL A 34 3.05 7.71 -6.82
N LEU A 35 2.38 7.62 -5.67
CA LEU A 35 2.95 8.04 -4.38
C LEU A 35 4.16 7.18 -3.98
N ILE A 36 4.11 5.87 -4.24
CA ILE A 36 5.21 4.95 -3.90
C ILE A 36 6.31 4.89 -4.96
N ALA A 37 6.16 5.58 -6.10
CA ALA A 37 7.16 5.54 -7.17
C ALA A 37 8.54 6.00 -6.70
N TYR A 38 8.60 7.08 -5.92
CA TYR A 38 9.86 7.57 -5.35
C TYR A 38 10.53 6.56 -4.40
N PRO A 39 9.88 6.09 -3.31
CA PRO A 39 10.50 5.10 -2.41
C PRO A 39 10.79 3.75 -3.08
N LEU A 40 9.98 3.33 -4.06
CA LEU A 40 10.27 2.14 -4.88
C LEU A 40 11.56 2.32 -5.68
N SER A 41 11.73 3.48 -6.32
CA SER A 41 12.93 3.78 -7.11
C SER A 41 14.20 3.81 -6.24
N ALA A 42 14.13 4.43 -5.05
CA ALA A 42 15.22 4.45 -4.09
C ALA A 42 15.58 3.03 -3.60
N SER A 43 14.57 2.22 -3.30
CA SER A 43 14.78 0.84 -2.85
C SER A 43 15.49 0.01 -3.92
N ILE A 44 15.07 0.12 -5.19
CA ILE A 44 15.74 -0.59 -6.31
C ILE A 44 17.17 -0.07 -6.49
N ALA A 45 17.40 1.24 -6.39
CA ALA A 45 18.72 1.83 -6.52
C ALA A 45 19.70 1.30 -5.45
N PHE A 46 19.28 1.26 -4.19
CA PHE A 46 20.10 0.72 -3.09
C PHE A 46 20.26 -0.80 -3.17
N ALA A 47 19.23 -1.52 -3.60
CA ALA A 47 19.29 -2.97 -3.80
C ALA A 47 20.26 -3.37 -4.92
N THR A 48 20.36 -2.57 -5.99
CA THR A 48 21.24 -2.85 -7.14
C THR A 48 22.67 -2.35 -6.94
N HIS A 49 22.89 -1.40 -6.03
CA HIS A 49 24.21 -0.82 -5.77
C HIS A 49 24.60 -1.00 -4.29
N PRO A 50 25.04 -2.20 -3.86
CA PRO A 50 25.35 -2.47 -2.45
C PRO A 50 26.51 -1.62 -1.91
N ALA A 51 27.37 -1.06 -2.77
CA ALA A 51 28.40 -0.10 -2.36
C ALA A 51 27.82 1.20 -1.74
N THR A 52 26.55 1.52 -2.02
CA THR A 52 25.82 2.65 -1.40
C THR A 52 25.61 2.48 0.10
N GLN A 53 25.85 1.28 0.65
CA GLN A 53 25.91 1.05 2.09
C GLN A 53 26.86 2.02 2.81
N ARG A 54 27.93 2.47 2.14
CA ARG A 54 28.87 3.47 2.68
C ARG A 54 28.26 4.86 2.88
N LEU A 55 27.17 5.19 2.17
CA LEU A 55 26.45 6.46 2.34
C LEU A 55 25.77 6.57 3.71
N PHE A 56 25.56 5.43 4.39
CA PHE A 56 25.01 5.35 5.74
C PHE A 56 26.11 5.39 6.82
N GLY A 57 27.36 5.62 6.44
CA GLY A 57 28.51 5.75 7.34
C GLY A 57 28.79 4.50 8.17
N GLY A 58 29.35 4.70 9.36
CA GLY A 58 29.73 3.61 10.30
C GLY A 58 28.57 2.76 10.82
N ARG A 59 27.30 3.16 10.59
CA ARG A 59 26.12 2.48 11.17
C ARG A 59 25.81 1.14 10.53
N LEU A 60 26.10 1.02 9.24
CA LEU A 60 25.94 -0.22 8.50
C LEU A 60 27.29 -0.89 8.24
N GLU A 61 28.40 -0.41 8.80
CA GLU A 61 29.74 -0.92 8.50
C GLU A 61 29.93 -2.39 8.93
N SER A 62 29.20 -2.82 9.96
CA SER A 62 29.15 -4.22 10.43
C SER A 62 28.08 -5.07 9.74
N ALA A 63 27.17 -4.46 8.96
CA ALA A 63 26.13 -5.18 8.24
C ALA A 63 26.71 -5.87 7.00
N SER A 64 26.28 -7.09 6.71
CA SER A 64 26.69 -7.78 5.49
C SER A 64 26.09 -7.10 4.26
N GLN A 65 26.84 -6.99 3.18
CA GLN A 65 26.34 -6.44 1.91
C GLN A 65 25.11 -7.19 1.40
N PHE A 66 25.08 -8.51 1.62
CA PHE A 66 23.92 -9.33 1.30
C PHE A 66 22.69 -8.92 2.11
N GLY A 67 22.84 -8.69 3.42
CA GLY A 67 21.74 -8.23 4.28
C GLY A 67 21.21 -6.86 3.86
N PHE A 68 22.10 -5.93 3.53
CA PHE A 68 21.73 -4.61 2.99
C PHE A 68 20.92 -4.75 1.70
N GLN A 69 21.41 -5.52 0.73
CA GLN A 69 20.74 -5.73 -0.55
C GLN A 69 19.38 -6.42 -0.39
N ALA A 70 19.31 -7.47 0.44
CA ALA A 70 18.08 -8.21 0.69
C ALA A 70 17.00 -7.33 1.32
N PHE A 71 17.36 -6.47 2.28
CA PHE A 71 16.44 -5.52 2.91
C PHE A 71 15.78 -4.60 1.87
N TRP A 72 16.57 -4.01 0.98
CA TRP A 72 16.04 -3.11 -0.04
C TRP A 72 15.19 -3.81 -1.09
N TRP A 73 15.51 -5.07 -1.46
CA TRP A 73 14.64 -5.87 -2.32
C TRP A 73 13.30 -6.19 -1.67
N VAL A 74 13.30 -6.55 -0.39
CA VAL A 74 12.07 -6.79 0.38
C VAL A 74 11.22 -5.52 0.42
N LEU A 75 11.84 -4.36 0.65
CA LEU A 75 11.13 -3.08 0.66
C LEU A 75 10.59 -2.71 -0.72
N ALA A 76 11.33 -2.97 -1.79
CA ALA A 76 10.87 -2.76 -3.16
C ALA A 76 9.65 -3.64 -3.48
N LEU A 77 9.67 -4.93 -3.11
CA LEU A 77 8.54 -5.84 -3.28
C LEU A 77 7.31 -5.40 -2.47
N ALA A 78 7.52 -4.94 -1.24
CA ALA A 78 6.44 -4.39 -0.41
C ALA A 78 5.83 -3.14 -1.07
N CYS A 79 6.65 -2.22 -1.57
CA CYS A 79 6.18 -1.05 -2.32
C CYS A 79 5.40 -1.44 -3.57
N LEU A 80 5.87 -2.44 -4.32
CA LEU A 80 5.20 -2.93 -5.52
C LEU A 80 3.84 -3.58 -5.22
N ALA A 81 3.67 -4.20 -4.06
CA ALA A 81 2.42 -4.82 -3.65
C ALA A 81 1.35 -3.81 -3.20
N LEU A 82 1.75 -2.64 -2.65
CA LEU A 82 0.84 -1.65 -2.07
C LEU A 82 -0.29 -1.18 -3.01
N PRO A 83 -0.06 -0.84 -4.30
CA PRO A 83 -1.11 -0.44 -5.24
C PRO A 83 -2.23 -1.48 -5.36
N PHE A 84 -1.86 -2.76 -5.39
CA PHE A 84 -2.82 -3.86 -5.51
C PHE A 84 -3.59 -4.07 -4.21
N ILE A 85 -2.91 -4.02 -3.07
CA ILE A 85 -3.54 -4.17 -1.75
C ILE A 85 -4.54 -3.04 -1.51
N VAL A 86 -4.15 -1.78 -1.79
CA VAL A 86 -5.03 -0.61 -1.63
C VAL A 86 -6.19 -0.66 -2.62
N GLY A 87 -5.91 -0.94 -3.90
CA GLY A 87 -6.94 -1.01 -4.93
C GLY A 87 -7.96 -2.13 -4.69
N TYR A 88 -7.49 -3.31 -4.30
CA TYR A 88 -8.35 -4.42 -3.88
C TYR A 88 -9.15 -4.08 -2.62
N GLY A 89 -8.48 -3.46 -1.64
CA GLY A 89 -9.09 -3.03 -0.38
C GLY A 89 -10.29 -2.12 -0.62
N ILE A 90 -10.15 -1.11 -1.47
CA ILE A 90 -11.22 -0.17 -1.79
C ILE A 90 -12.32 -0.83 -2.66
N ALA A 91 -11.94 -1.70 -3.60
CA ALA A 91 -12.91 -2.35 -4.47
C ALA A 91 -13.79 -3.39 -3.74
N LYS A 92 -13.26 -4.06 -2.71
CA LYS A 92 -13.88 -5.28 -2.15
C LYS A 92 -14.07 -5.28 -0.63
N LEU A 93 -13.37 -4.45 0.15
CA LEU A 93 -13.48 -4.46 1.61
C LEU A 93 -14.48 -3.43 2.15
N SER A 94 -15.00 -3.68 3.35
CA SER A 94 -15.83 -2.71 4.06
C SER A 94 -14.98 -1.52 4.53
N VAL A 95 -15.59 -0.32 4.66
CA VAL A 95 -14.89 0.89 5.12
C VAL A 95 -14.23 0.67 6.48
N ARG A 96 -14.89 -0.07 7.40
CA ARG A 96 -14.31 -0.43 8.70
C ARG A 96 -13.02 -1.24 8.55
N THR A 97 -13.02 -2.25 7.69
CA THR A 97 -11.84 -3.09 7.42
C THR A 97 -10.72 -2.28 6.80
N LEU A 98 -11.05 -1.40 5.84
CA LEU A 98 -10.07 -0.55 5.18
C LEU A 98 -9.40 0.43 6.16
N THR A 99 -10.16 1.04 7.08
CA THR A 99 -9.62 1.94 8.10
C THR A 99 -8.66 1.20 9.05
N VAL A 100 -8.99 -0.02 9.46
CA VAL A 100 -8.13 -0.82 10.35
C VAL A 100 -6.82 -1.18 9.64
N ILE A 101 -6.90 -1.66 8.39
CA ILE A 101 -5.70 -1.99 7.60
C ILE A 101 -4.85 -0.72 7.38
N GLY A 102 -5.49 0.40 7.03
CA GLY A 102 -4.80 1.68 6.87
C GLY A 102 -4.06 2.12 8.12
N ALA A 103 -4.69 2.01 9.30
CA ALA A 103 -4.05 2.32 10.58
C ALA A 103 -2.85 1.41 10.86
N VAL A 104 -2.98 0.10 10.62
CA VAL A 104 -1.87 -0.87 10.80
C VAL A 104 -0.72 -0.55 9.84
N VAL A 105 -1.00 -0.25 8.58
CA VAL A 105 0.03 0.12 7.59
C VAL A 105 0.74 1.41 7.99
N VAL A 106 0.01 2.44 8.43
CA VAL A 106 0.61 3.70 8.91
C VAL A 106 1.51 3.44 10.11
N ILE A 107 1.07 2.64 11.09
CA ILE A 107 1.90 2.25 12.23
C ILE A 107 3.14 1.50 11.76
N LEU A 108 2.99 0.55 10.83
CA LEU A 108 4.10 -0.24 10.30
C LEU A 108 5.10 0.65 9.54
N LEU A 109 4.64 1.61 8.75
CA LEU A 109 5.48 2.60 8.07
C LEU A 109 6.21 3.50 9.07
N ILE A 110 5.53 4.00 10.11
CA ILE A 110 6.17 4.75 11.19
C ILE A 110 7.25 3.89 11.86
N LEU A 111 6.94 2.64 12.16
CA LEU A 111 7.90 1.71 12.77
C LEU A 111 9.10 1.46 11.85
N LEU A 112 8.87 1.34 10.54
CA LEU A 112 9.91 1.12 9.54
C LEU A 112 10.78 2.36 9.33
N VAL A 113 10.18 3.56 9.40
CA VAL A 113 10.90 4.83 9.43
C VAL A 113 11.72 4.95 10.71
N VAL A 114 11.16 4.60 11.87
CA VAL A 114 11.87 4.59 13.16
C VAL A 114 13.00 3.57 13.15
N LEU A 115 12.79 2.36 12.64
CA LEU A 115 13.85 1.37 12.47
C LEU A 115 14.90 1.87 11.47
N GLY A 116 14.50 2.49 10.36
CA GLY A 116 15.42 3.15 9.44
C GLY A 116 16.23 4.24 10.14
N GLN A 117 15.61 5.02 11.03
CA GLN A 117 16.27 6.05 11.83
C GLN A 117 17.17 5.49 12.93
N LEU A 118 16.91 4.28 13.43
CA LEU A 118 17.70 3.67 14.50
C LEU A 118 18.87 2.83 13.95
N PHE A 119 18.70 2.25 12.76
CA PHE A 119 19.64 1.28 12.19
C PHE A 119 20.32 1.78 10.91
N ALA A 120 19.77 2.76 10.19
CA ALA A 120 20.38 3.36 8.99
C ALA A 120 20.81 4.83 9.18
N PHE A 121 20.08 5.60 9.99
CA PHE A 121 20.49 6.91 10.54
C PHE A 121 20.63 6.83 12.05
#